data_AF-A0A9E0ZY69-F1
#
_entry.id   AF-A0A9E0ZY69-F1
#
_cell.length_a   1.000
_cell.length_b   1.000
_cell.length_c   1.000
_cell.angle_alpha   90.00
_cell.angle_beta   90.00
_cell.angle_gamma   90.00
#
_symmetry.space_group_name_H-M   'P 1'
#
loop_
_entity.id
_entity.type
_entity.pdbx_description
1 polymer ?
#
loop_
_entity_poly.entity_id
_entity_poly.type
_entity_poly.pdbx_seq_one_letter_code
_entity_poly.pdbx_strand_id
1 'polypeptide(L)'
;MFGKFFKLLFSRLCLVGLTILIQVILLITLIFYFSNYYFYLYIIFTAISVAAVLWILNDRINPAYKIAWILPIVVFPMFGGLFYIFFGRNKASRRTKKKLKRIGSKMAANLHQNKQVFEHLQQQDLDASNQARYLIDYSGCPVFQNTTAEYLKIGEEKFARLCKELEEAKHYIFLEYFIVQEGVMWNTILEILVRKVREGVDVRVIYDDVGCLRTLPLGYEKQLIALGIQCCVFNPFIPVLSTQLNNRDHRKIAVIDGHTAFTGGINLADEYINVVERFGHWKDTAIIVQGEAAWSFTVMFLSLWNYLKGINENFEQFRPSPQSLARFSSSGYVQPYADSPLDYEAIGENVYLNLVGAAQKYVYITTPYLVLDNEMQTALCNAAKRGIDVRIITPHIPDKWYVHAVTKSNYQILIESGVKIYEYLPGFIHGKTFTVDDKFATVGTINLDYRSLYLHFECGVWLYNMHSVFEVKEDFLQTQKLSQEITLKMCQSVPWYTRLGRSILRIFAPML
;
A
#
# COMPACT_ATOMS: atom_id res chain seq x y z
N MET A 1 -45.76 28.29 11.81
CA MET A 1 -45.69 26.81 11.68
C MET A 1 -45.20 26.36 10.29
N PHE A 2 -45.64 27.01 9.19
CA PHE A 2 -45.25 26.67 7.81
C PHE A 2 -43.74 26.77 7.48
N GLY A 3 -43.00 27.73 8.04
CA GLY A 3 -41.56 27.90 7.74
C GLY A 3 -40.62 26.80 8.26
N LYS A 4 -40.99 26.11 9.35
CA LYS A 4 -40.23 24.96 9.86
C LYS A 4 -40.49 23.69 9.04
N PHE A 5 -41.72 23.53 8.52
CA PHE A 5 -42.11 22.42 7.65
C PHE A 5 -41.40 22.49 6.30
N PHE A 6 -41.32 23.67 5.67
CA PHE A 6 -40.56 23.88 4.43
C PHE A 6 -39.04 23.65 4.60
N LYS A 7 -38.44 24.09 5.71
CA LYS A 7 -37.01 23.78 6.01
C LYS A 7 -36.75 22.28 6.21
N LEU A 8 -37.74 21.53 6.69
CA LEU A 8 -37.64 20.07 6.87
C LEU A 8 -37.79 19.33 5.52
N LEU A 9 -38.75 19.75 4.69
CA LEU A 9 -39.03 19.20 3.35
C LEU A 9 -37.88 19.42 2.35
N PHE A 10 -37.21 20.57 2.44
CA PHE A 10 -36.03 20.90 1.61
C PHE A 10 -34.71 20.57 2.31
N SER A 11 -34.73 19.85 3.43
CA SER A 11 -33.50 19.34 4.02
C SER A 11 -32.86 18.32 3.06
N ARG A 12 -31.54 18.31 2.98
CA ARG A 12 -30.79 17.35 2.14
C ARG A 12 -31.21 15.91 2.42
N LEU A 13 -31.53 15.58 3.67
CA LEU A 13 -31.95 14.25 4.08
C LEU A 13 -33.34 13.88 3.52
N CYS A 14 -34.29 14.82 3.53
CA CYS A 14 -35.63 14.60 2.99
C CYS A 14 -35.61 14.50 1.46
N LEU A 15 -34.81 15.33 0.78
CA LEU A 15 -34.62 15.25 -0.67
C LEU A 15 -33.96 13.93 -1.09
N VAL A 16 -32.90 13.50 -0.40
CA VAL A 16 -32.26 12.20 -0.65
C VAL A 16 -33.25 11.06 -0.40
N GLY A 17 -33.98 11.08 0.73
CA GLY A 17 -35.01 10.09 1.03
C GLY A 17 -36.12 10.03 -0.04
N LEU A 18 -36.59 11.19 -0.51
CA LEU A 18 -37.59 11.29 -1.57
C LEU A 18 -37.05 10.74 -2.90
N THR A 19 -35.81 11.06 -3.27
CA THR A 19 -35.20 10.53 -4.50
C THR A 19 -35.01 9.01 -4.45
N ILE A 20 -34.62 8.46 -3.30
CA ILE A 20 -34.54 7.01 -3.09
C ILE A 20 -35.93 6.38 -3.23
N LEU A 21 -36.96 6.99 -2.61
CA LEU A 21 -38.33 6.50 -2.72
C LEU A 21 -38.82 6.52 -4.17
N ILE A 22 -38.55 7.60 -4.92
CA ILE A 22 -38.87 7.69 -6.35
C ILE A 22 -38.14 6.61 -7.14
N GLN A 23 -36.85 6.38 -6.89
CA GLN A 23 -36.08 5.31 -7.55
C GLN A 23 -36.67 3.92 -7.26
N VAL A 24 -37.09 3.66 -6.02
CA VAL A 24 -37.73 2.40 -5.62
C VAL A 24 -39.08 2.24 -6.32
N ILE A 25 -39.92 3.28 -6.33
CA ILE A 25 -41.21 3.26 -7.04
C ILE A 25 -40.98 3.02 -8.52
N LEU A 26 -40.07 3.76 -9.16
CA LEU A 26 -39.72 3.60 -10.57
C LEU A 26 -39.24 2.17 -10.86
N LEU A 27 -38.37 1.61 -10.02
CA LEU A 27 -37.88 0.24 -10.15
C LEU A 27 -39.03 -0.77 -10.08
N ILE A 28 -39.93 -0.63 -9.09
CA ILE A 28 -41.10 -1.48 -8.92
C ILE A 28 -42.04 -1.36 -10.13
N THR A 29 -42.33 -0.14 -10.58
CA THR A 29 -43.17 0.11 -11.76
C THR A 29 -42.55 -0.49 -13.02
N LEU A 30 -41.23 -0.37 -13.21
CA LEU A 30 -40.51 -1.01 -14.30
C LEU A 30 -40.63 -2.54 -14.22
N ILE A 31 -40.46 -3.15 -13.03
CA ILE A 31 -40.63 -4.59 -12.85
C ILE A 31 -42.04 -5.04 -13.24
N PHE A 32 -43.08 -4.32 -12.80
CA PHE A 32 -44.46 -4.65 -13.17
C PHE A 32 -44.71 -4.44 -14.67
N TYR A 33 -44.25 -3.33 -15.24
CA TYR A 33 -44.43 -3.02 -16.67
C TYR A 33 -43.73 -4.06 -17.57
N PHE A 34 -42.52 -4.46 -17.20
CA PHE A 34 -41.73 -5.43 -17.95
C PHE A 34 -41.99 -6.90 -17.57
N SER A 35 -42.91 -7.17 -16.63
CA SER A 35 -43.26 -8.53 -16.22
C SER A 35 -43.74 -9.40 -17.39
N ASN A 36 -44.48 -8.81 -18.34
CA ASN A 36 -44.92 -9.47 -19.57
C ASN A 36 -43.77 -9.83 -20.54
N TYR A 37 -42.60 -9.19 -20.38
CA TYR A 37 -41.39 -9.43 -21.18
C TYR A 37 -40.31 -10.19 -20.39
N TYR A 38 -40.64 -10.70 -19.20
CA TYR A 38 -39.68 -11.35 -18.29
C TYR A 38 -38.85 -12.42 -18.98
N PHE A 39 -39.49 -13.29 -19.77
CA PHE A 39 -38.80 -14.38 -20.48
C PHE A 39 -37.71 -13.85 -21.43
N TYR A 40 -38.02 -12.83 -22.23
CA TYR A 40 -37.07 -12.23 -23.16
C TYR A 40 -35.95 -11.50 -22.42
N LEU A 41 -36.27 -10.72 -21.39
CA LEU A 41 -35.29 -10.02 -20.56
C LEU A 41 -34.37 -10.99 -19.82
N TYR A 42 -34.91 -12.09 -19.30
CA TYR A 42 -34.13 -13.14 -18.65
C TYR A 42 -33.12 -13.76 -19.61
N ILE A 43 -33.53 -14.10 -20.84
CA ILE A 43 -32.60 -14.65 -21.86
C ILE A 43 -31.52 -13.61 -22.22
N ILE A 44 -31.89 -12.36 -22.45
CA ILE A 44 -30.95 -11.29 -22.81
C ILE A 44 -29.94 -11.07 -21.68
N PHE A 45 -30.41 -10.92 -20.44
CA PHE A 45 -29.52 -10.68 -19.29
C PHE A 45 -28.66 -11.89 -18.97
N THR A 46 -29.17 -13.11 -19.15
CA THR A 46 -28.36 -14.33 -19.04
C THR A 46 -27.28 -14.36 -20.11
N ALA A 47 -27.59 -14.02 -21.37
CA ALA A 47 -26.60 -13.94 -22.44
C ALA A 47 -25.53 -12.87 -22.14
N ILE A 48 -25.93 -11.70 -21.60
CA ILE A 48 -24.99 -10.67 -21.13
C ILE A 48 -24.10 -11.21 -20.01
N SER A 49 -24.68 -11.91 -19.02
CA SER A 49 -23.94 -12.52 -17.91
C SER A 49 -22.94 -13.58 -18.40
N VAL A 50 -23.33 -14.45 -19.33
CA VAL A 50 -22.42 -15.43 -19.95
C VAL A 50 -21.30 -14.74 -20.71
N ALA A 51 -21.62 -13.72 -21.52
CA ALA A 51 -20.61 -12.94 -22.24
C ALA A 51 -19.65 -12.23 -21.27
N ALA A 52 -20.16 -11.68 -20.16
CA ALA A 52 -19.35 -11.07 -19.11
C ALA A 52 -18.41 -12.09 -18.46
N VAL A 53 -18.89 -13.28 -18.11
CA VAL A 53 -18.06 -14.37 -17.54
C VAL A 53 -16.96 -14.79 -18.51
N LEU A 54 -17.29 -15.07 -19.78
CA LEU A 54 -16.30 -15.41 -20.80
C LEU A 54 -15.26 -14.32 -20.99
N TRP A 55 -15.68 -13.06 -20.92
CA TRP A 55 -14.77 -11.92 -21.00
C TRP A 55 -13.85 -11.83 -19.77
N ILE A 56 -14.37 -12.03 -18.56
CA ILE A 56 -13.57 -12.06 -17.32
C ILE A 56 -12.54 -13.19 -17.36
N LEU A 57 -12.96 -14.39 -17.77
CA LEU A 57 -12.10 -15.57 -17.86
C LEU A 57 -10.90 -15.32 -18.78
N ASN A 58 -11.10 -14.58 -19.87
CA ASN A 58 -10.06 -14.25 -20.84
C ASN A 58 -9.25 -12.98 -20.50
N ASP A 59 -9.53 -12.32 -19.38
CA ASP A 59 -8.71 -11.18 -18.92
C ASP A 59 -7.38 -11.65 -18.30
N ARG A 60 -6.38 -10.78 -18.21
CA ARG A 60 -5.06 -11.08 -17.63
C ARG A 60 -4.96 -10.79 -16.12
N ILE A 61 -6.07 -10.44 -15.48
CA ILE A 61 -6.10 -10.13 -14.04
C ILE A 61 -5.89 -11.40 -13.20
N ASN A 62 -5.41 -11.22 -11.96
CA ASN A 62 -5.21 -12.32 -11.02
C ASN A 62 -6.49 -13.19 -10.89
N PRO A 63 -6.38 -14.53 -10.90
CA PRO A 63 -7.53 -15.45 -10.89
C PRO A 63 -8.51 -15.22 -9.74
N ALA A 64 -8.05 -14.80 -8.56
CA ALA A 64 -8.91 -14.54 -7.42
C ALA A 64 -9.88 -13.38 -7.71
N TYR A 65 -9.43 -12.30 -8.37
CA TYR A 65 -10.31 -11.22 -8.82
C TYR A 65 -11.35 -11.70 -9.84
N LYS A 66 -10.98 -12.63 -10.73
CA LYS A 66 -11.93 -13.23 -11.67
C LYS A 66 -13.06 -13.94 -10.92
N ILE A 67 -12.70 -14.78 -9.95
CA ILE A 67 -13.65 -15.54 -9.14
C ILE A 67 -14.56 -14.60 -8.34
N ALA A 68 -13.99 -13.57 -7.71
CA ALA A 68 -14.73 -12.57 -6.94
C ALA A 68 -15.82 -11.86 -7.76
N TRP A 69 -15.60 -11.65 -9.07
CA TRP A 69 -16.60 -11.07 -9.97
C TRP A 69 -17.53 -12.09 -10.62
N ILE A 70 -17.05 -13.29 -10.95
CA ILE A 70 -17.88 -14.35 -11.53
C ILE A 70 -18.94 -14.82 -10.53
N LEU A 71 -18.61 -14.93 -9.23
CA LEU A 71 -19.55 -15.43 -8.24
C LEU A 71 -20.85 -14.60 -8.15
N PRO A 72 -20.82 -13.26 -7.99
CA PRO A 72 -22.03 -12.44 -8.05
C PRO A 72 -22.80 -12.57 -9.38
N ILE A 73 -22.09 -12.74 -10.51
CA ILE A 73 -22.72 -12.93 -11.82
C ILE A 73 -23.51 -14.23 -11.87
N VAL A 74 -22.94 -15.32 -11.35
CA VAL A 74 -23.57 -16.65 -11.35
C VAL A 74 -24.71 -16.72 -10.33
N VAL A 75 -24.57 -16.10 -9.16
CA VAL A 75 -25.60 -16.10 -8.11
C VAL A 75 -26.79 -15.22 -8.50
N PHE A 76 -26.56 -14.12 -9.21
CA PHE A 76 -27.60 -13.19 -9.64
C PHE A 76 -27.65 -13.04 -11.18
N PRO A 77 -27.99 -14.08 -11.96
CA PRO A 77 -27.79 -14.11 -13.41
C PRO A 77 -28.55 -13.02 -14.18
N MET A 78 -29.68 -12.52 -13.65
CA MET A 78 -30.42 -11.41 -14.27
C MET A 78 -29.72 -10.05 -14.16
N PHE A 79 -28.99 -9.80 -13.07
CA PHE A 79 -28.44 -8.46 -12.81
C PHE A 79 -26.92 -8.45 -12.69
N GLY A 80 -26.31 -9.59 -12.44
CA GLY A 80 -24.89 -9.71 -12.14
C GLY A 80 -24.01 -9.34 -13.33
N GLY A 81 -24.36 -9.76 -14.55
CA GLY A 81 -23.66 -9.33 -15.77
C GLY A 81 -23.70 -7.81 -15.97
N LEU A 82 -24.86 -7.18 -15.76
CA LEU A 82 -25.00 -5.72 -15.81
C LEU A 82 -24.20 -5.05 -14.69
N PHE A 83 -24.30 -5.56 -13.46
CA PHE A 83 -23.55 -5.09 -12.30
C PHE A 83 -22.04 -5.09 -12.59
N TYR A 84 -21.51 -6.16 -13.16
CA TYR A 84 -20.11 -6.22 -13.55
C TYR A 84 -19.74 -5.21 -14.65
N ILE A 85 -20.60 -5.00 -15.65
CA ILE A 85 -20.34 -4.00 -16.70
C ILE A 85 -20.26 -2.58 -16.13
N PHE A 86 -21.13 -2.25 -15.16
CA PHE A 86 -21.16 -0.93 -14.52
C PHE A 86 -20.06 -0.74 -13.46
N PHE A 87 -19.79 -1.76 -12.65
CA PHE A 87 -18.97 -1.64 -11.44
C PHE A 87 -17.69 -2.48 -11.44
N GLY A 88 -17.67 -3.61 -12.16
CA GLY A 88 -16.54 -4.54 -12.19
C GLY A 88 -15.38 -4.10 -13.08
N ARG A 89 -15.58 -3.07 -13.92
CA ARG A 89 -14.52 -2.46 -14.70
C ARG A 89 -13.60 -1.61 -13.82
N ASN A 90 -12.69 -2.27 -13.12
CA ASN A 90 -11.62 -1.63 -12.36
C ASN A 90 -10.46 -1.10 -13.24
N LYS A 91 -10.69 -0.91 -14.55
CA LYS A 91 -9.66 -0.42 -15.47
C LYS A 91 -9.75 1.10 -15.55
N ALA A 92 -8.72 1.77 -15.04
CA ALA A 92 -8.47 3.17 -15.28
C ALA A 92 -8.74 3.52 -16.76
N SER A 93 -9.44 4.64 -17.02
CA SER A 93 -9.80 5.03 -18.38
C SER A 93 -8.56 5.11 -19.27
N ARG A 94 -8.70 4.92 -20.59
CA ARG A 94 -7.56 5.06 -21.54
C ARG A 94 -6.83 6.40 -21.37
N ARG A 95 -7.56 7.48 -21.07
CA ARG A 95 -7.01 8.81 -20.79
C ARG A 95 -6.20 8.83 -19.49
N THR A 96 -6.73 8.22 -18.43
CA THR A 96 -6.08 8.05 -17.13
C THR A 96 -4.78 7.25 -17.28
N LYS A 97 -4.83 6.08 -17.96
CA LYS A 97 -3.64 5.27 -18.27
C LYS A 97 -2.58 6.05 -19.07
N LYS A 98 -2.97 6.81 -20.10
CA LYS A 98 -2.03 7.62 -20.90
C LYS A 98 -1.39 8.74 -20.08
N LYS A 99 -2.13 9.38 -19.18
CA LYS A 99 -1.56 10.39 -18.27
C LYS A 99 -0.63 9.75 -17.24
N LEU A 100 -0.98 8.58 -16.70
CA LEU A 100 -0.20 7.90 -15.67
C LEU A 100 1.07 7.23 -16.21
N LYS A 101 1.07 6.79 -17.48
CA LYS A 101 2.31 6.39 -18.16
C LYS A 101 3.38 7.48 -18.12
N ARG A 102 2.98 8.77 -17.98
CA ARG A 102 3.94 9.87 -17.81
C ARG A 102 4.70 9.80 -16.49
N ILE A 103 4.13 9.25 -15.41
CA ILE A 103 4.85 9.03 -14.15
C ILE A 103 5.98 8.03 -14.40
N GLY A 104 5.68 6.85 -14.94
CA GLY A 104 6.71 5.85 -15.25
C GLY A 104 7.76 6.38 -16.25
N SER A 105 7.34 7.12 -17.29
CA SER A 105 8.29 7.76 -18.21
C SER A 105 9.16 8.83 -17.53
N LYS A 106 8.63 9.57 -16.55
CA LYS A 106 9.39 10.54 -15.77
C LYS A 106 10.39 9.85 -14.85
N MET A 107 10.00 8.76 -14.20
CA MET A 107 10.92 7.95 -13.41
C MET A 107 12.07 7.43 -14.28
N ALA A 108 11.77 6.74 -15.39
CA ALA A 108 12.80 6.20 -16.29
C ALA A 108 13.72 7.27 -16.89
N ALA A 109 13.21 8.50 -17.08
CA ALA A 109 14.01 9.60 -17.62
C ALA A 109 14.94 10.27 -16.60
N ASN A 110 14.76 10.05 -15.29
CA ASN A 110 15.55 10.70 -14.24
C ASN A 110 16.25 9.69 -13.30
N LEU A 111 15.92 8.41 -13.43
CA LEU A 111 16.56 7.31 -12.73
C LEU A 111 17.40 6.51 -13.73
N HIS A 112 18.70 6.55 -13.52
CA HIS A 112 19.68 5.88 -14.38
C HIS A 112 20.58 5.00 -13.53
N GLN A 113 20.73 3.75 -13.95
CA GLN A 113 21.63 2.82 -13.26
C GLN A 113 23.09 3.25 -13.48
N ASN A 114 23.83 3.41 -12.39
CA ASN A 114 25.29 3.48 -12.47
C ASN A 114 25.83 2.10 -12.84
N LYS A 115 26.50 2.03 -13.99
CA LYS A 115 27.00 0.77 -14.57
C LYS A 115 28.03 0.08 -13.67
N GLN A 116 28.94 0.85 -13.07
CA GLN A 116 29.99 0.31 -12.20
C GLN A 116 29.42 -0.29 -10.91
N VAL A 117 28.39 0.35 -10.34
CA VAL A 117 27.69 -0.15 -9.14
C VAL A 117 27.02 -1.49 -9.43
N PHE A 118 26.33 -1.60 -10.57
CA PHE A 118 25.66 -2.83 -10.94
C PHE A 118 26.65 -3.96 -11.31
N GLU A 119 27.73 -3.63 -12.02
CA GLU A 119 28.80 -4.59 -12.33
C GLU A 119 29.47 -5.14 -11.06
N HIS A 120 29.72 -4.28 -10.06
CA HIS A 120 30.21 -4.72 -8.75
C HIS A 120 29.24 -5.66 -8.04
N LEU A 121 27.94 -5.33 -8.02
CA LEU A 121 26.92 -6.19 -7.43
C LEU A 121 26.89 -7.58 -8.11
N GLN A 122 26.98 -7.60 -9.44
CA GLN A 122 27.00 -8.84 -10.23
C GLN A 122 28.23 -9.71 -9.95
N GLN A 123 29.38 -9.10 -9.67
CA GLN A 123 30.59 -9.83 -9.27
C GLN A 123 30.51 -10.38 -7.85
N GLN A 124 29.76 -9.72 -6.97
CA GLN A 124 29.66 -10.09 -5.56
C GLN A 124 28.64 -11.21 -5.29
N ASP A 125 27.43 -11.11 -5.84
CA ASP A 125 26.36 -12.09 -5.58
C ASP A 125 25.33 -12.11 -6.72
N LEU A 126 25.18 -13.28 -7.33
CA LEU A 126 24.32 -13.46 -8.50
C LEU A 126 22.84 -13.26 -8.15
N ASP A 127 22.38 -13.75 -6.99
CA ASP A 127 20.98 -13.62 -6.57
C ASP A 127 20.64 -12.16 -6.28
N ALA A 128 21.55 -11.46 -5.60
CA ALA A 128 21.42 -10.02 -5.36
C ALA A 128 21.34 -9.24 -6.69
N SER A 129 22.20 -9.56 -7.66
CA SER A 129 22.20 -8.91 -8.97
C SER A 129 20.96 -9.21 -9.80
N ASN A 130 20.40 -10.42 -9.69
CA ASN A 130 19.17 -10.81 -10.38
C ASN A 130 17.97 -10.05 -9.82
N GLN A 131 17.87 -9.93 -8.49
CA GLN A 131 16.84 -9.11 -7.84
C GLN A 131 16.97 -7.64 -8.23
N ALA A 132 18.19 -7.09 -8.22
CA ALA A 132 18.41 -5.72 -8.62
C ALA A 132 18.08 -5.47 -10.09
N ARG A 133 18.45 -6.40 -10.98
CA ARG A 133 18.11 -6.37 -12.40
C ARG A 133 16.60 -6.35 -12.62
N TYR A 134 15.85 -7.18 -11.91
CA TYR A 134 14.40 -7.18 -11.97
C TYR A 134 13.82 -5.79 -11.66
N LEU A 135 14.26 -5.15 -10.57
CA LEU A 135 13.81 -3.81 -10.20
C LEU A 135 14.26 -2.72 -11.20
N ILE A 136 15.44 -2.85 -11.81
CA ILE A 136 15.91 -1.94 -12.87
C ILE A 136 15.02 -2.07 -14.11
N ASP A 137 14.78 -3.30 -14.58
CA ASP A 137 14.11 -3.55 -15.86
C ASP A 137 12.60 -3.33 -15.79
N TYR A 138 11.98 -3.62 -14.65
CA TYR A 138 10.52 -3.60 -14.50
C TYR A 138 9.99 -2.41 -13.68
N SER A 139 10.74 -1.89 -12.70
CA SER A 139 10.37 -0.69 -11.92
C SER A 139 11.09 0.57 -12.43
N GLY A 140 12.16 0.44 -13.22
CA GLY A 140 13.02 1.56 -13.61
C GLY A 140 13.85 2.12 -12.44
N CYS A 141 13.95 1.37 -11.34
CA CYS A 141 14.55 1.84 -10.09
C CYS A 141 15.99 1.29 -9.94
N PRO A 142 17.01 2.16 -9.91
CA PRO A 142 18.41 1.74 -9.85
C PRO A 142 18.83 1.31 -8.44
N VAL A 143 19.86 0.47 -8.39
CA VAL A 143 20.56 0.08 -7.16
C VAL A 143 21.73 1.03 -6.89
N PHE A 144 21.91 1.39 -5.62
CA PHE A 144 22.91 2.36 -5.18
C PHE A 144 23.88 1.77 -4.16
N GLN A 145 25.10 2.32 -4.18
CA GLN A 145 26.07 2.26 -3.09
C GLN A 145 26.16 3.65 -2.43
N ASN A 146 27.14 3.87 -1.54
CA ASN A 146 27.39 5.18 -0.89
C ASN A 146 26.13 5.76 -0.23
N THR A 147 25.34 4.88 0.37
CA THR A 147 24.06 5.22 0.98
C THR A 147 23.94 4.48 2.30
N THR A 148 23.68 5.20 3.39
CA THR A 148 23.37 4.61 4.69
C THR A 148 21.88 4.30 4.77
N ALA A 149 21.55 3.24 5.50
CA ALA A 149 20.18 2.86 5.78
C ALA A 149 20.08 2.48 7.26
N GLU A 150 19.17 3.13 7.98
CA GLU A 150 18.94 2.90 9.41
C GLU A 150 17.49 2.50 9.62
N TYR A 151 17.31 1.38 10.32
CA TYR A 151 15.99 0.83 10.62
C TYR A 151 15.41 1.44 11.89
N LEU A 152 14.15 1.89 11.81
CA LEU A 152 13.41 2.52 12.89
C LEU A 152 12.29 1.57 13.31
N LYS A 153 12.44 0.96 14.49
CA LYS A 153 11.62 -0.18 14.93
C LYS A 153 10.24 0.19 15.48
N ILE A 154 10.01 1.47 15.79
CA ILE A 154 8.76 1.98 16.37
C ILE A 154 8.49 3.41 15.87
N GLY A 155 7.23 3.85 15.90
CA GLY A 155 6.84 5.14 15.33
C GLY A 155 7.32 6.35 16.12
N GLU A 156 7.52 6.24 17.43
CA GLU A 156 8.10 7.28 18.28
C GLU A 156 9.55 7.59 17.88
N GLU A 157 10.34 6.55 17.59
CA GLU A 157 11.72 6.72 17.09
C GLU A 157 11.72 7.37 15.71
N LYS A 158 10.83 6.93 14.80
CA LYS A 158 10.66 7.57 13.50
C LYS A 158 10.22 9.02 13.64
N PHE A 159 9.31 9.33 14.55
CA PHE A 159 8.78 10.67 14.74
C PHE A 159 9.87 11.62 15.24
N ALA A 160 10.60 11.23 16.28
CA ALA A 160 11.72 12.00 16.80
C ALA A 160 12.81 12.22 15.73
N ARG A 161 13.15 11.16 14.98
CA ARG A 161 14.15 11.25 13.92
C ARG A 161 13.69 12.13 12.75
N LEU A 162 12.43 12.00 12.32
CA LEU A 162 11.85 12.84 11.26
C LEU A 162 11.85 14.31 11.67
N CYS A 163 11.41 14.65 12.88
CA CYS A 163 11.42 16.03 13.37
C CYS A 163 12.84 16.63 13.33
N LYS A 164 13.86 15.87 13.73
CA LYS A 164 15.26 16.32 13.65
C LYS A 164 15.68 16.64 12.21
N GLU A 165 15.44 15.74 11.26
CA GLU A 165 15.83 15.96 9.85
C GLU A 165 15.03 17.11 9.22
N LEU A 166 13.75 17.29 9.58
CA LEU A 166 12.94 18.42 9.13
C LEU A 166 13.49 19.77 9.63
N GLU A 167 13.97 19.83 10.87
CA GLU A 167 14.59 21.04 11.43
C GLU A 167 15.94 21.37 10.79
N GLU A 168 16.65 20.37 10.27
CA GLU A 168 17.94 20.56 9.58
C GLU A 168 17.79 20.93 8.10
N ALA A 169 16.59 20.84 7.53
CA ALA A 169 16.31 21.11 6.13
C ALA A 169 16.66 22.55 5.71
N LYS A 170 17.27 22.70 4.52
CA LYS A 170 17.79 23.97 3.98
C LYS A 170 17.22 24.38 2.63
N HIS A 171 16.78 23.43 1.81
CA HIS A 171 16.38 23.68 0.43
C HIS A 171 14.93 23.29 0.18
N TYR A 172 14.54 22.06 0.52
CA TYR A 172 13.18 21.60 0.32
C TYR A 172 12.78 20.42 1.22
N ILE A 173 11.48 20.31 1.47
CA ILE A 173 10.85 19.22 2.21
C ILE A 173 9.65 18.72 1.41
N PHE A 174 9.64 17.45 1.03
CA PHE A 174 8.54 16.81 0.32
C PHE A 174 7.94 15.68 1.16
N LEU A 175 6.65 15.75 1.46
CA LEU A 175 5.92 14.75 2.22
C LEU A 175 4.78 14.16 1.39
N GLU A 176 4.68 12.84 1.34
CA GLU A 176 3.61 12.09 0.69
C GLU A 176 3.14 11.00 1.65
N TYR A 177 1.88 11.04 2.04
CA TYR A 177 1.33 10.12 3.06
C TYR A 177 -0.12 9.72 2.76
N PHE A 178 -0.42 8.44 3.01
CA PHE A 178 -1.78 7.92 2.88
C PHE A 178 -2.75 8.51 3.92
N ILE A 179 -2.33 8.56 5.20
CA ILE A 179 -3.11 9.14 6.29
C ILE A 179 -2.32 10.29 6.92
N VAL A 180 -3.00 11.43 7.02
CA VAL A 180 -2.61 12.56 7.85
C VAL A 180 -3.77 12.83 8.81
N GLN A 181 -3.48 12.98 10.09
CA GLN A 181 -4.49 13.25 11.11
C GLN A 181 -3.98 14.31 12.08
N GLU A 182 -4.79 15.34 12.32
CA GLU A 182 -4.50 16.34 13.34
C GLU A 182 -4.35 15.69 14.72
N GLY A 183 -3.34 16.13 15.46
CA GLY A 183 -2.89 15.49 16.69
C GLY A 183 -1.48 15.94 17.06
N VAL A 184 -0.92 15.38 18.12
CA VAL A 184 0.45 15.69 18.59
C VAL A 184 1.46 15.53 17.46
N MET A 185 1.42 14.41 16.73
CA MET A 185 2.40 14.09 15.69
C MET A 185 2.33 15.09 14.53
N TRP A 186 1.15 15.24 13.92
CA TRP A 186 1.00 16.09 12.75
C TRP A 186 1.15 17.56 13.08
N ASN A 187 0.61 18.03 14.22
CA ASN A 187 0.71 19.44 14.58
C ASN A 187 2.17 19.85 14.85
N THR A 188 2.95 18.98 15.50
CA THR A 188 4.40 19.23 15.70
C THR A 188 5.13 19.33 14.36
N ILE A 189 4.85 18.40 13.42
CA ILE A 189 5.44 18.45 12.07
C ILE A 189 5.01 19.72 11.35
N LEU A 190 3.71 20.04 11.35
CA LEU A 190 3.15 21.21 10.69
C LEU A 190 3.80 22.50 11.19
N GLU A 191 4.02 22.63 12.50
CA GLU A 191 4.73 23.77 13.07
C GLU A 191 6.17 23.91 12.54
N ILE A 192 6.91 22.81 12.42
CA ILE A 192 8.24 22.79 11.80
C ILE A 192 8.15 23.23 10.34
N LEU A 193 7.22 22.66 9.57
CA LEU A 193 7.04 23.00 8.15
C LEU A 193 6.74 24.49 7.96
N VAL A 194 5.87 25.07 8.80
CA VAL A 194 5.56 26.51 8.75
C VAL A 194 6.79 27.36 9.05
N ARG A 195 7.63 26.97 10.01
CA ARG A 195 8.92 27.66 10.24
C ARG A 195 9.83 27.57 9.03
N LYS A 196 9.94 26.38 8.43
CA LYS A 196 10.80 26.13 7.25
C LYS A 196 10.35 26.92 6.03
N VAL A 197 9.04 27.04 5.79
CA VAL A 197 8.51 27.93 4.75
C VAL A 197 8.95 29.39 4.98
N ARG A 198 8.93 29.88 6.23
CA ARG A 198 9.39 31.24 6.56
C ARG A 198 10.90 31.43 6.38
N GLU A 199 11.67 30.36 6.52
CA GLU A 199 13.12 30.31 6.22
C GLU A 199 13.41 30.22 4.71
N GLY A 200 12.39 30.07 3.87
CA GLY A 200 12.52 30.00 2.40
C GLY A 200 12.66 28.58 1.83
N VAL A 201 12.44 27.54 2.64
CA VAL A 201 12.46 26.14 2.21
C VAL A 201 11.21 25.84 1.36
N ASP A 202 11.38 25.17 0.22
CA ASP A 202 10.25 24.70 -0.61
C ASP A 202 9.58 23.49 0.05
N VAL A 203 8.39 23.69 0.62
CA VAL A 203 7.65 22.63 1.30
C VAL A 203 6.45 22.18 0.48
N ARG A 204 6.38 20.89 0.16
CA ARG A 204 5.30 20.28 -0.64
C ARG A 204 4.71 19.05 0.07
N VAL A 205 3.37 18.98 0.10
CA VAL A 205 2.62 17.89 0.74
C VAL A 205 1.64 17.24 -0.24
N ILE A 206 1.64 15.91 -0.29
CA ILE A 206 0.65 15.08 -0.97
C ILE A 206 -0.04 14.21 0.09
N TYR A 207 -1.37 14.16 0.06
CA TYR A 207 -2.13 13.17 0.84
C TYR A 207 -3.25 12.52 0.01
N ASP A 208 -3.61 11.28 0.34
CA ASP A 208 -4.74 10.56 -0.27
C ASP A 208 -6.07 11.02 0.36
N ASP A 209 -7.03 11.45 -0.47
CA ASP A 209 -8.28 12.02 0.03
C ASP A 209 -9.14 11.00 0.79
N VAL A 210 -9.17 9.74 0.35
CA VAL A 210 -9.99 8.73 1.04
C VAL A 210 -9.28 8.16 2.25
N GLY A 211 -7.95 8.03 2.19
CA GLY A 211 -7.15 7.79 3.39
C GLY A 211 -7.44 8.83 4.47
N CYS A 212 -7.63 10.09 4.07
CA CYS A 212 -7.87 11.21 4.99
C CYS A 212 -9.35 11.59 5.21
N LEU A 213 -10.32 10.86 4.63
CA LEU A 213 -11.74 11.25 4.61
C LEU A 213 -12.36 11.46 6.00
N ARG A 214 -11.83 10.77 7.01
CA ARG A 214 -12.30 10.85 8.41
C ARG A 214 -11.30 11.53 9.34
N THR A 215 -10.12 11.91 8.85
CA THR A 215 -9.01 12.42 9.68
C THR A 215 -8.67 13.88 9.38
N LEU A 216 -9.02 14.39 8.20
CA LEU A 216 -8.87 15.80 7.83
C LEU A 216 -10.22 16.43 7.46
N PRO A 217 -10.42 17.74 7.72
CA PRO A 217 -11.60 18.45 7.27
C PRO A 217 -11.57 18.65 5.74
N LEU A 218 -12.77 18.80 5.14
CA LEU A 218 -12.89 19.09 3.72
C LEU A 218 -12.16 20.39 3.36
N GLY A 219 -11.31 20.36 2.34
CA GLY A 219 -10.57 21.53 1.88
C GLY A 219 -9.29 21.82 2.67
N TYR A 220 -8.77 20.85 3.44
CA TYR A 220 -7.56 21.01 4.25
C TYR A 220 -6.34 21.45 3.42
N GLU A 221 -6.26 21.06 2.15
CA GLU A 221 -5.22 21.51 1.22
C GLU A 221 -5.13 23.03 1.12
N LYS A 222 -6.27 23.73 1.24
CA LYS A 222 -6.32 25.20 1.22
C LYS A 222 -5.74 25.81 2.49
N GLN A 223 -5.87 25.13 3.63
CA GLN A 223 -5.28 25.57 4.88
C GLN A 223 -3.75 25.48 4.81
N LEU A 224 -3.22 24.37 4.27
CA LEU A 224 -1.78 24.22 4.04
C LEU A 224 -1.25 25.29 3.07
N ILE A 225 -1.96 25.54 1.96
CA ILE A 225 -1.59 26.57 0.99
C ILE A 225 -1.60 27.97 1.62
N ALA A 226 -2.57 28.28 2.48
CA ALA A 226 -2.62 29.56 3.21
C ALA A 226 -1.44 29.75 4.17
N LEU A 227 -0.84 28.66 4.65
CA LEU A 227 0.38 28.66 5.46
C LEU A 227 1.67 28.71 4.61
N GLY A 228 1.55 28.78 3.28
CA GLY A 228 2.67 28.79 2.34
C GLY A 228 3.21 27.40 1.98
N ILE A 229 2.58 26.33 2.47
CA ILE A 229 2.92 24.94 2.13
C ILE A 229 2.19 24.56 0.85
N GLN A 230 2.91 24.17 -0.19
CA GLN A 230 2.28 23.70 -1.41
C GLN A 230 1.60 22.36 -1.16
N CYS A 231 0.35 22.19 -1.58
CA CYS A 231 -0.39 20.94 -1.37
C CYS A 231 -1.04 20.40 -2.65
N CYS A 232 -1.09 19.07 -2.74
CA CYS A 232 -1.89 18.32 -3.69
C CYS A 232 -2.67 17.20 -3.00
N VAL A 233 -3.90 16.97 -3.45
CA VAL A 233 -4.75 15.88 -2.98
C VAL A 233 -4.76 14.78 -4.03
N PHE A 234 -4.34 13.58 -3.65
CA PHE A 234 -4.39 12.43 -4.53
C PHE A 234 -5.81 11.86 -4.58
N ASN A 235 -6.29 11.62 -5.80
CA ASN A 235 -7.59 11.02 -6.12
C ASN A 235 -8.78 11.57 -5.29
N PRO A 236 -9.09 12.89 -5.40
CA PRO A 236 -10.16 13.52 -4.63
C PRO A 236 -11.48 12.76 -4.71
N PHE A 237 -12.13 12.56 -3.58
CA PHE A 237 -13.37 11.84 -3.47
C PHE A 237 -14.48 12.59 -4.19
N ILE A 238 -15.07 11.91 -5.17
CA ILE A 238 -16.27 12.37 -5.87
C ILE A 238 -17.40 11.41 -5.45
N PRO A 239 -18.56 11.90 -4.99
CA PRO A 239 -19.66 11.07 -4.49
C PRO A 239 -20.46 10.42 -5.63
N VAL A 240 -19.74 9.76 -6.53
CA VAL A 240 -20.26 8.96 -7.65
C VAL A 240 -19.54 7.63 -7.59
N LEU A 241 -20.25 6.53 -7.85
CA LEU A 241 -19.66 5.20 -7.97
C LEU A 241 -18.61 5.20 -9.09
N SER A 242 -17.34 5.32 -8.71
CA SER A 242 -16.20 5.40 -9.61
C SER A 242 -15.17 4.36 -9.20
N THR A 243 -14.78 3.52 -10.16
CA THR A 243 -13.73 2.51 -9.96
C THR A 243 -12.34 3.14 -9.82
N GLN A 244 -12.18 4.41 -10.20
CA GLN A 244 -10.92 5.16 -9.98
C GLN A 244 -10.62 5.30 -8.48
N LEU A 245 -11.64 5.26 -7.62
CA LEU A 245 -11.48 5.30 -6.16
C LEU A 245 -10.87 4.00 -5.60
N ASN A 246 -10.70 2.93 -6.38
CA ASN A 246 -10.13 1.71 -5.81
C ASN A 246 -8.60 1.79 -5.65
N ASN A 247 -7.94 2.62 -6.46
CA ASN A 247 -6.50 2.84 -6.38
C ASN A 247 -6.20 3.95 -5.37
N ARG A 248 -5.27 3.68 -4.47
CA ARG A 248 -4.83 4.58 -3.39
C ARG A 248 -3.36 4.88 -3.52
N ASP A 249 -2.97 6.08 -3.10
CA ASP A 249 -1.56 6.38 -2.85
C ASP A 249 -1.22 5.91 -1.44
N HIS A 250 -0.79 4.66 -1.31
CA HIS A 250 -0.46 4.06 -0.03
C HIS A 250 1.01 4.27 0.36
N ARG A 251 1.76 5.01 -0.46
CA ARG A 251 3.14 5.40 -0.21
C ARG A 251 3.24 6.36 0.96
N LYS A 252 4.38 6.30 1.64
CA LYS A 252 4.72 7.09 2.83
C LYS A 252 6.15 7.55 2.63
N ILE A 253 6.33 8.71 2.01
CA ILE A 253 7.62 9.23 1.59
C ILE A 253 7.83 10.58 2.28
N ALA A 254 8.97 10.74 2.95
CA ALA A 254 9.44 12.06 3.37
C ALA A 254 10.82 12.28 2.76
N VAL A 255 11.02 13.32 1.96
CA VAL A 255 12.32 13.68 1.37
C VAL A 255 12.75 15.03 1.91
N ILE A 256 13.99 15.12 2.37
CA ILE A 256 14.63 16.34 2.86
C ILE A 256 15.89 16.57 2.03
N ASP A 257 15.92 17.72 1.33
CA ASP A 257 17.06 18.20 0.54
C ASP A 257 17.65 17.19 -0.47
N GLY A 258 16.89 16.14 -0.80
CA GLY A 258 17.22 15.10 -1.79
C GLY A 258 18.25 14.07 -1.34
N HIS A 259 18.92 14.30 -0.22
CA HIS A 259 19.92 13.41 0.34
C HIS A 259 19.39 12.55 1.48
N THR A 260 18.19 12.83 1.99
CA THR A 260 17.58 12.08 3.08
C THR A 260 16.14 11.75 2.73
N ALA A 261 15.78 10.47 2.87
CA ALA A 261 14.45 9.98 2.61
C ALA A 261 13.98 9.01 3.71
N PHE A 262 12.70 9.08 4.06
CA PHE A 262 12.03 8.11 4.92
C PHE A 262 10.98 7.34 4.13
N THR A 263 10.86 6.05 4.41
CA THR A 263 9.70 5.23 4.04
C THR A 263 9.39 4.18 5.11
N GLY A 264 8.28 3.45 4.98
CA GLY A 264 7.85 2.42 5.92
C GLY A 264 6.33 2.36 6.05
N GLY A 265 5.82 1.71 7.11
CA GLY A 265 4.38 1.61 7.33
C GLY A 265 3.75 2.81 8.03
N ILE A 266 4.56 3.68 8.66
CA ILE A 266 4.12 4.72 9.60
C ILE A 266 3.50 5.94 8.90
N ASN A 267 2.21 6.20 9.17
CA ASN A 267 1.50 7.41 8.74
C ASN A 267 1.74 8.60 9.70
N LEU A 268 1.13 9.76 9.41
CA LEU A 268 1.19 10.96 10.25
C LEU A 268 -0.07 11.06 11.13
N ALA A 269 -0.15 10.22 12.16
CA ALA A 269 -1.25 10.19 13.12
C ALA A 269 -0.79 9.69 14.50
N ASP A 270 -1.46 10.13 15.56
CA ASP A 270 -1.08 9.88 16.96
C ASP A 270 -1.10 8.41 17.38
N GLU A 271 -1.87 7.56 16.68
CA GLU A 271 -1.86 6.11 16.92
C GLU A 271 -0.50 5.48 16.60
N TYR A 272 0.25 6.03 15.64
CA TYR A 272 1.55 5.49 15.23
C TYR A 272 2.67 5.81 16.22
N ILE A 273 2.46 6.81 17.09
CA ILE A 273 3.40 7.21 18.14
C ILE A 273 2.85 6.87 19.54
N ASN A 274 1.85 5.97 19.60
CA ASN A 274 1.18 5.50 20.81
C ASN A 274 0.71 6.61 21.78
N VAL A 275 0.45 7.82 21.27
CA VAL A 275 -0.22 8.89 22.05
C VAL A 275 -1.71 8.56 22.23
N VAL A 276 -2.30 7.88 21.24
CA VAL A 276 -3.65 7.33 21.31
C VAL A 276 -3.58 5.81 21.23
N GLU A 277 -4.04 5.12 22.26
CA GLU A 277 -4.13 3.66 22.29
C GLU A 277 -5.51 3.19 21.80
N ARG A 278 -5.57 2.63 20.58
CA ARG A 278 -6.82 2.13 19.97
C ARG A 278 -6.89 0.62 19.85
N PHE A 279 -5.76 -0.03 19.58
CA PHE A 279 -5.65 -1.47 19.31
C PHE A 279 -4.51 -2.12 20.11
N GLY A 280 -4.33 -1.66 21.35
CA GLY A 280 -3.13 -1.93 22.14
C GLY A 280 -1.92 -1.17 21.59
N HIS A 281 -0.72 -1.67 21.88
CA HIS A 281 0.52 -1.09 21.40
C HIS A 281 0.63 -1.22 19.87
N TRP A 282 0.68 -0.07 19.19
CA TRP A 282 0.82 0.01 17.74
C TRP A 282 2.30 -0.05 17.37
N LYS A 283 2.73 -1.18 16.82
CA LYS A 283 4.11 -1.38 16.38
C LYS A 283 4.20 -1.30 14.87
N ASP A 284 4.83 -0.25 14.37
CA ASP A 284 5.09 -0.06 12.96
C ASP A 284 6.54 0.41 12.76
N THR A 285 7.05 0.21 11.55
CA THR A 285 8.47 0.27 11.24
C THR A 285 8.72 1.22 10.09
N ALA A 286 9.84 1.93 10.14
CA ALA A 286 10.31 2.78 9.06
C ALA A 286 11.79 2.54 8.78
N ILE A 287 12.26 3.10 7.69
CA ILE A 287 13.66 3.13 7.32
C ILE A 287 14.01 4.55 6.87
N ILE A 288 15.13 5.06 7.36
CA ILE A 288 15.75 6.27 6.83
C ILE A 288 16.89 5.88 5.91
N VAL A 289 16.89 6.47 4.71
CA VAL A 289 17.89 6.27 3.67
C VAL A 289 18.59 7.60 3.44
N GLN A 290 19.92 7.65 3.62
CA GLN A 290 20.69 8.88 3.43
C GLN A 290 21.87 8.66 2.48
N GLY A 291 21.97 9.50 1.45
CA GLY A 291 22.92 9.33 0.34
C GLY A 291 22.22 9.28 -1.01
N GLU A 292 22.89 8.71 -2.00
CA GLU A 292 22.44 8.72 -3.39
C GLU A 292 21.06 8.07 -3.58
N ALA A 293 20.73 7.02 -2.82
CA ALA A 293 19.47 6.31 -3.01
C ALA A 293 18.24 7.15 -2.62
N ALA A 294 18.38 8.21 -1.82
CA ALA A 294 17.27 9.15 -1.54
C ALA A 294 16.76 9.85 -2.82
N TRP A 295 17.56 9.86 -3.89
CA TRP A 295 17.15 10.36 -5.20
C TRP A 295 15.96 9.60 -5.79
N SER A 296 15.89 8.27 -5.61
CA SER A 296 14.75 7.48 -6.08
C SER A 296 13.43 7.94 -5.47
N PHE A 297 13.40 8.22 -4.16
CA PHE A 297 12.22 8.77 -3.49
C PHE A 297 11.88 10.18 -3.97
N THR A 298 12.89 11.01 -4.20
CA THR A 298 12.71 12.36 -4.76
C THR A 298 12.02 12.29 -6.13
N VAL A 299 12.48 11.41 -7.01
CA VAL A 299 11.90 11.21 -8.34
C VAL A 299 10.50 10.58 -8.26
N MET A 300 10.25 9.63 -7.35
CA MET A 300 8.91 9.08 -7.11
C MET A 300 7.91 10.17 -6.71
N PHE A 301 8.29 11.01 -5.75
CA PHE A 301 7.47 12.14 -5.30
C PHE A 301 7.21 13.14 -6.43
N LEU A 302 8.26 13.64 -7.07
CA LEU A 302 8.16 14.65 -8.11
C LEU A 302 7.39 14.16 -9.35
N SER A 303 7.49 12.86 -9.66
CA SER A 303 6.71 12.25 -10.74
C SER A 303 5.22 12.28 -10.45
N LEU A 304 4.80 11.94 -9.23
CA LEU A 304 3.40 12.07 -8.83
C LEU A 304 2.98 13.55 -8.73
N TRP A 305 3.81 14.40 -8.14
CA TRP A 305 3.56 15.84 -8.01
C TRP A 305 3.29 16.50 -9.37
N ASN A 306 4.17 16.29 -10.35
CA ASN A 306 4.00 16.79 -11.71
C ASN A 306 2.70 16.27 -12.34
N TYR A 307 2.36 15.00 -12.11
CA TYR A 307 1.10 14.43 -12.59
C TYR A 307 -0.12 15.12 -11.98
N LEU A 308 -0.14 15.33 -10.66
CA LEU A 308 -1.24 15.94 -9.93
C LEU A 308 -1.40 17.43 -10.28
N LYS A 309 -0.30 18.18 -10.35
CA LYS A 309 -0.31 19.60 -10.72
C LYS A 309 -0.51 19.84 -12.22
N GLY A 310 -0.27 18.82 -13.06
CA GLY A 310 -0.29 18.98 -14.51
C GLY A 310 0.86 19.83 -15.05
N ILE A 311 1.99 19.85 -14.35
CA ILE A 311 3.19 20.61 -14.70
C ILE A 311 4.31 19.68 -15.19
N ASN A 312 5.40 20.28 -15.65
CA ASN A 312 6.57 19.56 -16.14
C ASN A 312 7.85 20.24 -15.65
N GLU A 313 8.24 19.95 -14.41
CA GLU A 313 9.47 20.46 -13.81
C GLU A 313 10.71 19.64 -14.24
N ASN A 314 11.87 20.29 -14.23
CA ASN A 314 13.17 19.63 -14.33
C ASN A 314 13.53 19.05 -12.95
N PHE A 315 13.78 17.74 -12.84
CA PHE A 315 14.06 17.14 -11.53
C PHE A 315 15.47 17.44 -11.06
N GLU A 316 16.45 17.59 -11.97
CA GLU A 316 17.85 17.81 -11.61
C GLU A 316 18.08 19.04 -10.73
N GLN A 317 17.15 20.01 -10.69
CA GLN A 317 17.21 21.15 -9.75
C GLN A 317 17.11 20.74 -8.28
N PHE A 318 16.56 19.56 -8.00
CA PHE A 318 16.41 18.97 -6.67
C PHE A 318 17.52 17.94 -6.39
N ARG A 319 18.41 17.66 -7.34
CA ARG A 319 19.44 16.65 -7.13
C ARG A 319 20.52 17.18 -6.18
N PRO A 320 20.87 16.47 -5.10
CA PRO A 320 21.91 16.91 -4.19
C PRO A 320 23.27 17.04 -4.87
N SER A 321 24.08 17.99 -4.41
CA SER A 321 25.46 18.13 -4.88
C SER A 321 26.30 16.90 -4.48
N PRO A 322 27.31 16.49 -5.27
CA PRO A 322 28.21 15.41 -4.90
C PRO A 322 28.90 15.64 -3.53
N GLN A 323 29.20 16.89 -3.17
CA GLN A 323 29.80 17.21 -1.88
C GLN A 323 28.84 16.89 -0.71
N SER A 324 27.55 17.17 -0.87
CA SER A 324 26.54 16.85 0.16
C SER A 324 26.34 15.34 0.38
N LEU A 325 26.67 14.54 -0.65
CA LEU A 325 26.52 13.09 -0.64
C LEU A 325 27.78 12.36 -0.15
N ALA A 326 28.96 12.97 -0.30
CA ALA A 326 30.25 12.36 0.03
C ALA A 326 30.39 11.92 1.51
N ARG A 327 29.57 12.46 2.42
CA ARG A 327 29.53 12.07 3.84
C ARG A 327 28.84 10.73 4.10
N PHE A 328 28.10 10.20 3.12
CA PHE A 328 27.37 8.94 3.25
C PHE A 328 28.16 7.83 2.54
N SER A 329 28.57 6.81 3.29
CA SER A 329 29.27 5.65 2.75
C SER A 329 28.83 4.38 3.47
N SER A 330 28.58 3.32 2.71
CA SER A 330 28.31 1.99 3.26
C SER A 330 28.87 0.93 2.29
N SER A 331 29.11 -0.27 2.82
CA SER A 331 29.62 -1.42 2.05
C SER A 331 28.53 -2.23 1.35
N GLY A 332 27.26 -1.96 1.64
CA GLY A 332 26.12 -2.67 1.07
C GLY A 332 25.43 -1.90 -0.04
N TYR A 333 24.26 -2.40 -0.44
CA TYR A 333 23.46 -1.85 -1.51
C TYR A 333 22.05 -1.53 -1.03
N VAL A 334 21.53 -0.41 -1.54
CA VAL A 334 20.20 0.09 -1.22
C VAL A 334 19.48 0.34 -2.54
N GLN A 335 18.27 -0.21 -2.68
CA GLN A 335 17.45 -0.04 -3.88
C GLN A 335 16.01 0.29 -3.48
N PRO A 336 15.68 1.59 -3.38
CA PRO A 336 14.31 2.03 -3.28
C PRO A 336 13.56 1.70 -4.56
N TYR A 337 12.35 1.17 -4.43
CA TYR A 337 11.50 0.79 -5.56
C TYR A 337 10.05 1.22 -5.33
N ALA A 338 9.31 1.34 -6.44
CA ALA A 338 7.89 1.64 -6.43
C ALA A 338 7.10 0.52 -7.10
N ASP A 339 5.89 0.30 -6.60
CA ASP A 339 4.88 -0.53 -7.23
C ASP A 339 3.72 0.36 -7.71
N SER A 340 3.12 -0.01 -8.83
CA SER A 340 2.12 0.78 -9.52
C SER A 340 0.97 -0.12 -10.01
N PRO A 341 -0.29 0.17 -9.63
CA PRO A 341 -1.44 -0.69 -9.95
C PRO A 341 -1.93 -0.52 -11.40
N LEU A 342 -1.08 -0.03 -12.28
CA LEU A 342 -1.42 0.49 -13.60
C LEU A 342 -0.60 -0.11 -14.73
N ASP A 343 0.50 -0.76 -14.40
CA ASP A 343 1.17 -1.68 -15.29
C ASP A 343 0.57 -3.09 -15.12
N TYR A 344 1.25 -4.11 -15.62
CA TYR A 344 0.80 -5.50 -15.54
C TYR A 344 1.79 -6.34 -14.73
N GLU A 345 2.66 -5.69 -13.96
CA GLU A 345 3.75 -6.33 -13.22
C GLU A 345 3.51 -6.12 -11.73
N ALA A 346 3.33 -7.20 -10.97
CA ALA A 346 3.12 -7.12 -9.53
C ALA A 346 4.47 -6.95 -8.82
N ILE A 347 5.09 -5.78 -8.94
CA ILE A 347 6.48 -5.53 -8.52
C ILE A 347 6.66 -5.87 -7.04
N GLY A 348 5.75 -5.41 -6.18
CA GLY A 348 5.80 -5.66 -4.74
C GLY A 348 5.74 -7.15 -4.41
N GLU A 349 4.84 -7.88 -5.06
CA GLU A 349 4.69 -9.32 -4.88
C GLU A 349 5.95 -10.07 -5.36
N ASN A 350 6.44 -9.76 -6.55
CA ASN A 350 7.56 -10.44 -7.16
C ASN A 350 8.88 -10.21 -6.42
N VAL A 351 9.07 -9.03 -5.80
CA VAL A 351 10.19 -8.82 -4.87
C VAL A 351 10.13 -9.83 -3.72
N TYR A 352 8.96 -10.05 -3.14
CA TYR A 352 8.78 -11.01 -2.04
C TYR A 352 8.94 -12.45 -2.51
N LEU A 353 8.37 -12.81 -3.67
CA LEU A 353 8.51 -14.15 -4.26
C LEU A 353 9.96 -14.48 -4.58
N ASN A 354 10.72 -13.52 -5.13
CA ASN A 354 12.15 -13.69 -5.42
C ASN A 354 12.95 -13.92 -4.14
N LEU A 355 12.68 -13.16 -3.07
CA LEU A 355 13.32 -13.35 -1.77
C LEU A 355 13.02 -14.72 -1.16
N VAL A 356 11.76 -15.16 -1.20
CA VAL A 356 11.34 -16.50 -0.72
C VAL A 356 11.93 -17.62 -1.59
N GLY A 357 12.06 -17.38 -2.89
CA GLY A 357 12.65 -18.30 -3.86
C GLY A 357 14.15 -18.47 -3.66
N ALA A 358 14.88 -17.39 -3.37
CA ALA A 358 16.32 -17.37 -3.17
C ALA A 358 16.77 -17.83 -1.77
N ALA A 359 15.86 -17.89 -0.79
CA ALA A 359 16.18 -18.22 0.59
C ALA A 359 16.82 -19.61 0.75
N GLN A 360 17.90 -19.66 1.54
CA GLN A 360 18.73 -20.82 1.84
C GLN A 360 18.68 -21.25 3.32
N LYS A 361 18.38 -20.33 4.26
CA LYS A 361 18.36 -20.60 5.71
C LYS A 361 17.03 -20.23 6.34
N TYR A 362 16.57 -18.99 6.16
CA TYR A 362 15.36 -18.50 6.82
C TYR A 362 14.67 -17.38 6.05
N VAL A 363 13.36 -17.22 6.29
CA VAL A 363 12.57 -16.06 5.85
C VAL A 363 11.72 -15.59 7.01
N TYR A 364 12.00 -14.40 7.53
CA TYR A 364 11.24 -13.80 8.63
C TYR A 364 10.40 -12.63 8.10
N ILE A 365 9.11 -12.65 8.41
CA ILE A 365 8.11 -11.75 7.83
C ILE A 365 7.29 -11.09 8.93
N THR A 366 7.19 -9.77 8.89
CA THR A 366 6.19 -9.01 9.65
C THR A 366 5.18 -8.42 8.69
N THR A 367 3.89 -8.63 8.95
CA THR A 367 2.80 -8.04 8.16
C THR A 367 1.55 -7.80 9.02
N PRO A 368 0.81 -6.69 8.85
CA PRO A 368 -0.49 -6.52 9.52
C PRO A 368 -1.58 -7.44 8.97
N TYR A 369 -1.47 -7.79 7.69
CA TYR A 369 -2.48 -8.55 6.97
C TYR A 369 -1.80 -9.70 6.24
N LEU A 370 -2.29 -10.92 6.48
CA LEU A 370 -1.82 -12.13 5.79
C LEU A 370 -2.93 -12.64 4.87
N VAL A 371 -3.30 -11.82 3.90
CA VAL A 371 -4.35 -12.08 2.91
C VAL A 371 -3.67 -12.52 1.61
N LEU A 372 -3.13 -13.74 1.66
CA LEU A 372 -2.31 -14.28 0.59
C LEU A 372 -3.12 -14.62 -0.66
N ASP A 373 -2.49 -14.41 -1.81
CA ASP A 373 -2.86 -15.03 -3.05
C ASP A 373 -2.26 -16.45 -3.17
N ASN A 374 -2.50 -17.12 -4.29
CA ASN A 374 -2.11 -18.52 -4.43
C ASN A 374 -0.60 -18.67 -4.67
N GLU A 375 0.00 -17.72 -5.39
CA GLU A 375 1.40 -17.66 -5.77
C GLU A 375 2.27 -17.49 -4.52
N MET A 376 2.00 -16.47 -3.69
CA MET A 376 2.72 -16.25 -2.43
C MET A 376 2.54 -17.40 -1.45
N GLN A 377 1.30 -17.90 -1.31
CA GLN A 377 1.02 -19.06 -0.46
C GLN A 377 1.85 -20.28 -0.87
N THR A 378 1.91 -20.58 -2.17
CA THR A 378 2.67 -21.70 -2.71
C THR A 378 4.16 -21.52 -2.47
N ALA A 379 4.70 -20.31 -2.68
CA ALA A 379 6.10 -20.00 -2.45
C ALA A 379 6.51 -20.22 -1.00
N LEU A 380 5.73 -19.70 -0.04
CA LEU A 380 5.99 -19.87 1.40
C LEU A 380 5.92 -21.33 1.83
N CYS A 381 4.88 -22.06 1.40
CA CYS A 381 4.73 -23.48 1.69
C CYS A 381 5.89 -24.30 1.12
N ASN A 382 6.33 -24.01 -0.12
CA ASN A 382 7.44 -24.72 -0.74
C ASN A 382 8.78 -24.38 -0.07
N ALA A 383 9.01 -23.13 0.34
CA ALA A 383 10.20 -22.77 1.10
C ALA A 383 10.29 -23.55 2.42
N ALA A 384 9.21 -23.59 3.20
CA ALA A 384 9.17 -24.37 4.43
C ALA A 384 9.41 -25.88 4.18
N LYS A 385 8.77 -26.46 3.15
CA LYS A 385 8.97 -27.87 2.76
C LYS A 385 10.39 -28.20 2.28
N ARG A 386 11.13 -27.21 1.75
CA ARG A 386 12.57 -27.35 1.42
C ARG A 386 13.49 -27.31 2.65
N GLY A 387 12.95 -27.02 3.84
CA GLY A 387 13.71 -26.93 5.09
C GLY A 387 14.13 -25.51 5.47
N ILE A 388 13.61 -24.48 4.78
CA ILE A 388 13.84 -23.07 5.15
C ILE A 388 13.03 -22.73 6.40
N ASP A 389 13.64 -22.07 7.38
CA ASP A 389 12.93 -21.60 8.59
C ASP A 389 12.07 -20.37 8.27
N VAL A 390 10.83 -20.59 7.86
CA VAL A 390 9.87 -19.53 7.54
C VAL A 390 9.06 -19.16 8.78
N ARG A 391 9.12 -17.90 9.20
CA ARG A 391 8.40 -17.37 10.36
C ARG A 391 7.65 -16.09 10.02
N ILE A 392 6.41 -15.98 10.47
CA ILE A 392 5.53 -14.85 10.19
C ILE A 392 4.94 -14.31 11.49
N ILE A 393 5.05 -13.00 11.72
CA ILE A 393 4.37 -12.30 12.81
C ILE A 393 3.20 -11.49 12.26
N THR A 394 2.02 -11.69 12.85
CA THR A 394 0.77 -10.97 12.54
C THR A 394 0.17 -10.36 13.82
N PRO A 395 -0.84 -9.46 13.71
CA PRO A 395 -1.49 -8.88 14.88
C PRO A 395 -2.30 -9.88 15.71
N HIS A 396 -2.22 -9.78 17.04
CA HIS A 396 -3.19 -10.45 17.92
C HIS A 396 -4.50 -9.67 18.00
N ILE A 397 -4.41 -8.35 18.22
CA ILE A 397 -5.56 -7.43 18.29
C ILE A 397 -5.77 -6.83 16.90
N PRO A 398 -6.93 -7.02 16.24
CA PRO A 398 -7.14 -6.53 14.89
C PRO A 398 -7.68 -5.10 14.84
N ASP A 399 -7.24 -4.33 13.85
CA ASP A 399 -7.87 -3.05 13.49
C ASP A 399 -9.20 -3.25 12.74
N LYS A 400 -9.31 -4.35 11.98
CA LYS A 400 -10.48 -4.80 11.21
C LYS A 400 -10.73 -6.29 11.41
N TRP A 401 -11.85 -6.63 12.05
CA TRP A 401 -12.19 -8.03 12.39
C TRP A 401 -12.28 -8.95 11.16
N TYR A 402 -12.78 -8.46 10.03
CA TYR A 402 -12.98 -9.26 8.81
C TYR A 402 -11.67 -9.56 8.09
N VAL A 403 -10.73 -8.60 8.05
CA VAL A 403 -9.38 -8.83 7.50
C VAL A 403 -8.60 -9.80 8.38
N HIS A 404 -8.76 -9.70 9.71
CA HIS A 404 -8.18 -10.65 10.65
C HIS A 404 -8.72 -12.07 10.48
N ALA A 405 -10.03 -12.21 10.22
CA ALA A 405 -10.64 -13.50 9.94
C ALA A 405 -10.02 -14.15 8.68
N VAL A 406 -9.77 -13.37 7.62
CA VAL A 406 -9.10 -13.86 6.41
C VAL A 406 -7.62 -14.18 6.68
N THR A 407 -6.92 -13.34 7.43
CA THR A 407 -5.55 -13.61 7.90
C THR A 407 -5.46 -14.96 8.60
N LYS A 408 -6.33 -15.20 9.59
CA LYS A 408 -6.43 -16.46 10.32
C LYS A 408 -6.87 -17.66 9.46
N SER A 409 -7.47 -17.43 8.29
CA SER A 409 -7.85 -18.49 7.37
C SER A 409 -6.66 -19.10 6.63
N ASN A 410 -5.56 -18.35 6.50
CA ASN A 410 -4.34 -18.81 5.83
C ASN A 410 -3.41 -19.60 6.77
N TYR A 411 -3.62 -19.55 8.09
CA TYR A 411 -2.68 -20.14 9.06
C TYR A 411 -2.52 -21.64 8.93
N GLN A 412 -3.62 -22.39 8.84
CA GLN A 412 -3.58 -23.85 8.94
C GLN A 412 -2.69 -24.46 7.85
N ILE A 413 -2.91 -24.07 6.60
CA ILE A 413 -2.18 -24.58 5.43
C ILE A 413 -0.69 -24.19 5.42
N LEU A 414 -0.35 -23.02 5.97
CA LEU A 414 1.04 -22.60 6.17
C LEU A 414 1.72 -23.44 7.26
N ILE A 415 1.06 -23.60 8.41
CA ILE A 415 1.57 -24.39 9.56
C ILE A 415 1.73 -25.87 9.18
N GLU A 416 0.76 -26.45 8.47
CA GLU A 416 0.85 -27.83 7.95
C GLU A 416 2.03 -28.02 6.99
N SER A 417 2.49 -26.94 6.33
CA SER A 417 3.66 -26.96 5.44
C SER A 417 4.99 -26.67 6.17
N GLY A 418 4.95 -26.39 7.49
CA GLY A 418 6.15 -26.13 8.31
C GLY A 418 6.44 -24.65 8.60
N VAL A 419 5.58 -23.72 8.16
CA VAL A 419 5.71 -22.29 8.50
C VAL A 419 5.32 -22.06 9.95
N LYS A 420 6.10 -21.27 10.69
CA LYS A 420 5.76 -20.87 12.07
C LYS A 420 5.06 -19.52 12.08
N ILE A 421 3.91 -19.44 12.75
CA ILE A 421 3.11 -18.21 12.83
C ILE A 421 3.04 -17.74 14.27
N TYR A 422 3.21 -16.45 14.48
CA TYR A 422 3.20 -15.80 15.78
C TYR A 422 2.22 -14.62 15.77
N GLU A 423 1.41 -14.47 16.81
CA GLU A 423 0.55 -13.29 17.00
C GLU A 423 1.14 -12.35 18.05
N TYR A 424 1.37 -11.09 17.67
CA TYR A 424 1.91 -10.05 18.53
C TYR A 424 0.92 -9.67 19.63
N LEU A 425 1.15 -10.13 20.86
CA LEU A 425 0.21 -10.00 21.97
C LEU A 425 -0.05 -8.55 22.44
N PRO A 426 0.96 -7.66 22.50
CA PRO A 426 0.75 -6.31 23.05
C PRO A 426 -0.23 -5.43 22.25
N GLY A 427 -0.53 -5.75 21.00
CA GLY A 427 -1.45 -4.93 20.21
C GLY A 427 -1.45 -5.26 18.72
N PHE A 428 -1.34 -4.20 17.92
CA PHE A 428 -1.40 -4.28 16.47
C PHE A 428 -0.01 -4.05 15.87
N ILE A 429 0.49 -5.05 15.15
CA ILE A 429 1.75 -4.96 14.41
C ILE A 429 1.46 -4.57 12.96
N HIS A 430 1.95 -3.41 12.55
CA HIS A 430 1.75 -2.84 11.23
C HIS A 430 3.07 -2.74 10.44
N GLY A 431 4.17 -3.36 10.90
CA GLY A 431 5.39 -3.47 10.10
C GLY A 431 5.19 -4.27 8.81
N LYS A 432 5.92 -3.92 7.74
CA LYS A 432 5.94 -4.64 6.45
C LYS A 432 7.37 -4.96 6.09
N THR A 433 7.87 -6.04 6.67
CA THR A 433 9.28 -6.38 6.57
C THR A 433 9.47 -7.83 6.16
N PHE A 434 10.46 -8.06 5.31
CA PHE A 434 11.04 -9.39 5.08
C PHE A 434 12.52 -9.32 5.42
N THR A 435 13.05 -10.37 6.05
CA THR A 435 14.49 -10.56 6.25
C THR A 435 14.88 -11.98 5.91
N VAL A 436 15.94 -12.13 5.11
CA VAL A 436 16.35 -13.42 4.53
C VAL A 436 17.86 -13.60 4.67
N ASP A 437 18.25 -14.74 5.25
CA ASP A 437 19.62 -15.29 5.30
C ASP A 437 20.74 -14.36 5.78
N ASP A 438 20.45 -13.37 6.62
CA ASP A 438 21.38 -12.31 7.05
C ASP A 438 21.94 -11.47 5.88
N LYS A 439 21.34 -11.59 4.69
CA LYS A 439 21.81 -10.97 3.45
C LYS A 439 20.85 -9.91 2.93
N PHE A 440 19.56 -10.22 2.94
CA PHE A 440 18.54 -9.39 2.31
C PHE A 440 17.51 -8.92 3.33
N ALA A 441 17.04 -7.70 3.15
CA ALA A 441 15.83 -7.24 3.79
C ALA A 441 15.02 -6.34 2.86
N THR A 442 13.72 -6.23 3.13
CA THR A 442 12.87 -5.18 2.55
C THR A 442 12.05 -4.54 3.65
N VAL A 443 11.93 -3.21 3.58
CA VAL A 443 11.12 -2.40 4.49
C VAL A 443 10.35 -1.41 3.64
N GLY A 444 9.04 -1.29 3.84
CA GLY A 444 8.22 -0.41 2.99
C GLY A 444 6.77 -0.31 3.42
N THR A 445 5.92 0.01 2.44
CA THR A 445 4.50 0.29 2.65
C THR A 445 3.59 -0.90 2.28
N ILE A 446 4.13 -1.87 1.53
CA ILE A 446 3.41 -2.98 0.86
C ILE A 446 2.99 -4.05 1.88
N ASN A 447 1.68 -4.24 2.06
CA ASN A 447 1.13 -5.35 2.83
C ASN A 447 1.11 -6.66 2.03
N LEU A 448 1.00 -7.80 2.74
CA LEU A 448 0.65 -9.09 2.12
C LEU A 448 -0.88 -9.23 1.96
N ASP A 449 -1.46 -8.32 1.19
CA ASP A 449 -2.87 -8.35 0.78
C ASP A 449 -3.07 -7.92 -0.68
N TYR A 450 -4.22 -8.30 -1.26
CA TYR A 450 -4.54 -8.01 -2.66
C TYR A 450 -4.57 -6.52 -3.00
N ARG A 451 -4.81 -5.62 -2.03
CA ARG A 451 -4.87 -4.19 -2.31
C ARG A 451 -3.47 -3.63 -2.50
N SER A 452 -2.56 -3.92 -1.58
CA SER A 452 -1.16 -3.52 -1.69
C SER A 452 -0.46 -4.18 -2.87
N LEU A 453 -0.71 -5.46 -3.14
CA LEU A 453 -0.02 -6.19 -4.21
C LEU A 453 -0.50 -5.86 -5.63
N TYR A 454 -1.70 -5.31 -5.80
CA TYR A 454 -2.28 -5.11 -7.15
C TYR A 454 -3.01 -3.78 -7.39
N LEU A 455 -3.46 -3.07 -6.35
CA LEU A 455 -4.38 -1.94 -6.49
C LEU A 455 -3.80 -0.60 -6.03
N HIS A 456 -2.79 -0.60 -5.16
CA HIS A 456 -2.24 0.63 -4.58
C HIS A 456 -0.91 1.00 -5.21
N PHE A 457 -0.65 2.30 -5.24
CA PHE A 457 0.72 2.76 -5.37
C PHE A 457 1.43 2.48 -4.05
N GLU A 458 2.57 1.81 -4.13
CA GLU A 458 3.35 1.41 -2.97
C GLU A 458 4.84 1.69 -3.22
N CYS A 459 5.63 1.68 -2.15
CA CYS A 459 7.08 1.75 -2.26
C CYS A 459 7.76 0.93 -1.16
N GLY A 460 9.03 0.61 -1.39
CA GLY A 460 9.86 -0.09 -0.43
C GLY A 460 11.33 0.15 -0.69
N VAL A 461 12.17 -0.35 0.21
CA VAL A 461 13.61 -0.35 0.08
C VAL A 461 14.08 -1.78 0.17
N TRP A 462 14.64 -2.30 -0.93
CA TRP A 462 15.39 -3.54 -0.90
C TRP A 462 16.82 -3.26 -0.47
N LEU A 463 17.32 -4.08 0.47
CA LEU A 463 18.61 -3.96 1.10
C LEU A 463 19.41 -5.24 0.84
N TYR A 464 20.68 -5.08 0.49
CA TYR A 464 21.62 -6.18 0.39
C TYR A 464 22.93 -5.85 1.14
N ASN A 465 23.33 -6.74 2.04
CA ASN A 465 24.56 -6.63 2.82
C ASN A 465 24.70 -5.30 3.60
N MET A 466 23.58 -4.81 4.15
CA MET A 466 23.52 -3.60 4.97
C MET A 466 23.40 -3.96 6.45
N HIS A 467 23.96 -3.14 7.35
CA HIS A 467 23.81 -3.36 8.80
C HIS A 467 22.33 -3.42 9.22
N SER A 468 21.47 -2.62 8.58
CA SER A 468 20.03 -2.61 8.80
C SER A 468 19.33 -3.95 8.53
N VAL A 469 19.92 -4.86 7.73
CA VAL A 469 19.40 -6.24 7.59
C VAL A 469 19.41 -6.96 8.94
N PHE A 470 20.46 -6.78 9.73
CA PHE A 470 20.57 -7.35 11.07
C PHE A 470 19.63 -6.64 12.06
N GLU A 471 19.44 -5.32 11.94
CA GLU A 471 18.50 -4.57 12.77
C GLU A 471 17.06 -5.07 12.58
N VAL A 472 16.64 -5.31 11.34
CA VAL A 472 15.30 -5.85 11.02
C VAL A 472 15.14 -7.27 11.60
N LYS A 473 16.18 -8.12 11.48
CA LYS A 473 16.16 -9.47 12.08
C LYS A 473 16.05 -9.41 13.60
N GLU A 474 16.84 -8.57 14.25
CA GLU A 474 16.86 -8.46 15.70
C GLU A 474 15.51 -7.95 16.22
N ASP A 475 14.93 -6.94 15.58
CA ASP A 475 13.58 -6.46 15.91
C ASP A 475 12.52 -7.56 15.73
N PHE A 476 12.60 -8.35 14.66
CA PHE A 476 11.73 -9.51 14.49
C PHE A 476 11.86 -10.50 15.67
N LEU A 477 13.08 -10.88 16.04
CA LEU A 477 13.32 -11.84 17.12
C LEU A 477 12.87 -11.32 18.48
N GLN A 478 13.06 -10.03 18.77
CA GLN A 478 12.56 -9.41 20.01
C GLN A 478 11.02 -9.36 20.01
N THR A 479 10.42 -9.05 18.87
CA THR A 479 8.96 -9.04 18.72
C THR A 479 8.37 -10.43 18.87
N GLN A 480 9.07 -11.46 18.38
CA GLN A 480 8.67 -12.86 18.53
C GLN A 480 8.58 -13.27 20.01
N LYS A 481 9.46 -12.76 20.88
CA LYS A 481 9.42 -13.04 22.33
C LYS A 481 8.16 -12.50 23.01
N LEU A 482 7.56 -11.46 22.46
CA LEU A 482 6.30 -10.87 22.91
C LEU A 482 5.08 -11.44 22.19
N SER A 483 5.28 -12.45 21.34
CA SER A 483 4.23 -13.03 20.51
C SER A 483 3.84 -14.43 20.98
N GLN A 484 2.60 -14.81 20.72
CA GLN A 484 2.12 -16.17 20.93
C GLN A 484 2.31 -17.00 19.66
N GLU A 485 2.96 -18.15 19.77
CA GLU A 485 3.01 -19.11 18.66
C GLU A 485 1.63 -19.74 18.42
N ILE A 486 1.18 -19.72 17.16
CA ILE A 486 -0.07 -20.34 16.75
C ILE A 486 0.18 -21.79 16.36
N THR A 487 -0.44 -22.71 17.10
CA THR A 487 -0.30 -24.15 16.84
C THR A 487 -1.38 -24.67 15.89
N LEU A 488 -1.09 -25.79 15.21
CA LEU A 488 -2.07 -26.48 14.38
C LEU A 488 -3.34 -26.84 15.18
N LYS A 489 -3.19 -27.24 16.46
CA LYS A 489 -4.29 -27.54 17.37
C LYS A 489 -5.21 -26.33 17.57
N MET A 490 -4.64 -25.13 17.72
CA MET A 490 -5.43 -23.89 17.84
C MET A 490 -6.20 -23.57 16.56
N CYS A 491 -5.63 -23.83 15.38
CA CYS A 491 -6.35 -23.68 14.11
C CYS A 491 -7.52 -24.67 14.00
N GLN A 492 -7.29 -25.92 14.41
CA GLN A 492 -8.26 -27.01 14.33
C GLN A 492 -9.28 -27.04 15.47
N SER A 493 -9.14 -26.23 16.52
CA SER A 493 -10.14 -26.10 17.60
C SER A 493 -11.22 -25.06 17.30
N VAL A 494 -11.09 -24.30 16.20
CA VAL A 494 -12.05 -23.25 15.82
C VAL A 494 -13.39 -23.87 15.41
N PRO A 495 -14.55 -23.35 15.87
CA PRO A 495 -15.87 -23.86 15.50
C PRO A 495 -16.12 -23.86 13.98
N TRP A 496 -16.88 -24.85 13.49
CA TRP A 496 -17.11 -25.04 12.05
C TRP A 496 -17.78 -23.83 11.38
N TYR A 497 -18.69 -23.14 12.07
CA TYR A 497 -19.37 -21.95 11.54
C TYR A 497 -18.40 -20.77 11.37
N THR A 498 -17.42 -20.62 12.25
CA THR A 498 -16.35 -19.63 12.11
C THR A 498 -15.46 -19.97 10.92
N ARG A 499 -15.14 -21.25 10.70
CA ARG A 499 -14.39 -21.67 9.49
C ARG A 499 -15.16 -21.39 8.22
N LEU A 500 -16.46 -21.68 8.19
CA LEU A 500 -17.33 -21.35 7.07
C LEU A 500 -17.33 -19.84 6.79
N GLY A 501 -17.47 -19.01 7.83
CA GLY A 501 -17.39 -17.56 7.70
C GLY A 501 -16.05 -17.09 7.13
N ARG A 502 -14.93 -17.65 7.60
CA ARG A 502 -13.59 -17.38 7.05
C ARG A 502 -13.47 -17.77 5.57
N SER A 503 -14.00 -18.93 5.18
CA SER A 503 -13.99 -19.39 3.79
C SER A 503 -14.82 -18.46 2.88
N ILE A 504 -15.98 -17.99 3.34
CA ILE A 504 -16.80 -17.03 2.60
C ILE A 504 -16.04 -15.71 2.43
N LEU A 505 -15.45 -15.18 3.51
CA LEU A 505 -14.66 -13.95 3.45
C LEU A 505 -13.46 -14.09 2.51
N ARG A 506 -12.80 -15.26 2.48
CA ARG A 506 -11.65 -15.52 1.60
C ARG A 506 -12.01 -15.42 0.11
N ILE A 507 -13.22 -15.79 -0.30
CA ILE A 507 -13.68 -15.63 -1.69
C ILE A 507 -13.70 -14.14 -2.09
N PHE A 508 -14.05 -13.27 -1.15
CA PHE A 508 -14.12 -11.84 -1.35
C PHE A 508 -12.81 -11.11 -0.98
N ALA A 509 -11.74 -11.82 -0.62
CA ALA A 509 -10.45 -11.25 -0.24
C ALA A 509 -9.87 -10.24 -1.24
N PRO A 510 -9.99 -10.43 -2.58
CA PRO A 510 -9.52 -9.43 -3.54
C PRO A 510 -10.30 -8.10 -3.49
N MET A 511 -11.46 -8.06 -2.85
CA MET A 511 -12.30 -6.87 -2.72
C MET A 511 -12.25 -6.25 -1.31
N LEU A 512 -11.65 -6.94 -0.34
CA LEU A 512 -11.38 -6.41 1.01
C LEU A 512 -10.19 -5.45 0.95
#